data_AF-M2QYL5-F1
#
_entry.id   AF-M2QYL5-F1
#
_cell.length_a   1.000
_cell.length_b   1.000
_cell.length_c   1.000
_cell.angle_alpha   90.00
_cell.angle_beta   90.00
_cell.angle_gamma   90.00
#
_symmetry.space_group_name_H-M   'P 1'
#
loop_
_entity.id
_entity.type
_entity.pdbx_description
1 polymer ?
#
loop_
_entity_poly.entity_id
_entity_poly.type
_entity_poly.pdbx_seq_one_letter_code
_entity_poly.pdbx_strand_id
1 'polypeptide(L)'
;MVSFSSPKVIVQIAIAGAQILGRAFAAAGRQAIQNAKSTPANAIGSDVAGVSNATSGSLTDKLTREHRMTLDEARLILNLKKEDSAERILEHYQHLFKANSPPPAPAKPAAAPKGGRQPPPLAHSHYLQSKVVRARERLEAEAKAGEQPAAEASPTTPPPPSSAPPPETGGKSN
;
A
#
# COMPACT_ATOMS: atom_id res chain seq x y z
N MET A 1 53.78 24.87 -4.74
CA MET A 1 52.69 24.04 -5.30
C MET A 1 53.14 22.59 -5.27
N VAL A 2 52.60 21.76 -4.38
CA VAL A 2 53.01 20.35 -4.24
C VAL A 2 52.07 19.49 -5.08
N SER A 3 52.61 18.87 -6.12
CA SER A 3 51.84 18.04 -7.05
C SER A 3 51.66 16.64 -6.46
N PHE A 4 50.48 16.36 -5.89
CA PHE A 4 50.07 15.02 -5.47
C PHE A 4 49.63 14.21 -6.70
N SER A 5 50.56 13.64 -7.46
CA SER A 5 50.22 12.62 -8.45
C SER A 5 51.25 11.50 -8.43
N SER A 6 51.01 10.54 -7.55
CA SER A 6 51.63 9.23 -7.63
C SER A 6 50.54 8.23 -8.00
N PRO A 7 50.66 7.49 -9.12
CA PRO A 7 49.67 6.50 -9.56
C PRO A 7 49.27 5.50 -8.46
N LYS A 8 50.18 5.19 -7.53
CA LYS A 8 49.92 4.32 -6.37
C LYS A 8 48.88 4.88 -5.40
N VAL A 9 48.87 6.20 -5.17
CA VAL A 9 47.92 6.85 -4.24
C VAL A 9 46.51 6.81 -4.82
N ILE A 10 46.37 7.02 -6.14
CA ILE A 10 45.08 6.93 -6.83
C ILE A 10 44.52 5.50 -6.76
N VAL A 11 45.37 4.49 -6.98
CA VAL A 11 44.98 3.08 -6.87
C VAL A 11 44.57 2.71 -5.45
N GLN A 12 45.27 3.20 -4.43
CA GLN A 12 44.90 2.95 -3.02
C GLN A 12 43.56 3.58 -2.65
N ILE A 13 43.29 4.80 -3.11
CA ILE A 13 42.00 5.47 -2.89
C ILE A 13 40.87 4.71 -3.60
N ALA A 14 41.10 4.26 -4.83
CA ALA A 14 40.10 3.48 -5.58
C ALA A 14 39.78 2.14 -4.89
N ILE A 15 40.79 1.42 -4.41
CA ILE A 15 40.61 0.14 -3.70
C ILE A 15 39.88 0.37 -2.37
N ALA A 16 40.29 1.38 -1.60
CA ALA A 16 39.63 1.72 -0.34
C ALA A 16 38.16 2.12 -0.55
N GLY A 17 37.88 2.94 -1.57
CA GLY A 17 36.52 3.33 -1.96
C GLY A 17 35.68 2.14 -2.38
N ALA A 18 36.22 1.24 -3.20
CA ALA A 18 35.52 0.03 -3.64
C ALA A 18 35.18 -0.92 -2.48
N GLN A 19 36.08 -1.06 -1.50
CA GLN A 19 35.84 -1.91 -0.32
C GLN A 19 34.71 -1.36 0.57
N ILE A 20 34.68 -0.04 0.79
CA ILE A 20 33.63 0.61 1.58
C ILE A 20 32.28 0.48 0.89
N LEU A 21 32.23 0.80 -0.41
CA LEU A 21 31.01 0.72 -1.20
C LEU A 21 30.50 -0.73 -1.29
N GLY A 22 31.38 -1.69 -1.55
CA GLY A 22 31.03 -3.12 -1.63
C GLY A 22 30.50 -3.67 -0.30
N ARG A 23 31.07 -3.29 0.84
CA ARG A 23 30.58 -3.71 2.16
C ARG A 23 29.20 -3.11 2.48
N ALA A 24 28.95 -1.85 2.10
CA ALA A 24 27.66 -1.20 2.28
C ALA A 24 26.56 -1.90 1.46
N PHE A 25 26.79 -2.16 0.18
CA PHE A 25 25.85 -2.90 -0.67
C PHE A 25 25.62 -4.33 -0.18
N ALA A 26 26.66 -5.04 0.27
CA ALA A 26 26.50 -6.39 0.84
C ALA A 26 25.68 -6.39 2.13
N ALA A 27 25.87 -5.41 3.02
CA ALA A 27 25.09 -5.27 4.24
C ALA A 27 23.63 -4.93 3.94
N ALA A 28 23.38 -3.96 3.06
CA ALA A 28 22.03 -3.60 2.63
C ALA A 28 21.33 -4.76 1.91
N GLY A 29 22.03 -5.49 1.04
CA GLY A 29 21.53 -6.68 0.38
C GLY A 29 21.15 -7.79 1.36
N ARG A 30 21.97 -8.04 2.39
CA ARG A 30 21.65 -9.00 3.46
C ARG A 30 20.43 -8.56 4.28
N GLN A 31 20.26 -7.25 4.54
CA GLN A 31 19.08 -6.72 5.21
C GLN A 31 17.83 -6.87 4.34
N ALA A 32 17.91 -6.55 3.06
CA ALA A 32 16.81 -6.73 2.10
C ALA A 32 16.39 -8.21 2.01
N ILE A 33 17.34 -9.14 1.95
CA ILE A 33 17.05 -10.58 1.93
C ILE A 33 16.43 -11.03 3.24
N GLN A 34 16.92 -10.59 4.40
CA GLN A 34 16.32 -10.95 5.69
C GLN A 34 14.89 -10.42 5.82
N ASN A 35 14.63 -9.18 5.42
CA ASN A 35 13.29 -8.61 5.39
C ASN A 35 12.36 -9.38 4.43
N ALA A 36 12.89 -9.78 3.26
CA ALA A 36 12.15 -10.60 2.30
C ALA A 36 11.95 -12.06 2.77
N LYS A 37 12.83 -12.61 3.61
CA LYS A 37 12.73 -13.99 4.12
C LYS A 37 11.80 -14.12 5.32
N SER A 38 11.69 -13.05 6.11
CA SER A 38 10.65 -12.87 7.12
C SER A 38 9.28 -12.56 6.49
N THR A 39 9.25 -12.23 5.19
CA THR A 39 8.02 -12.16 4.41
C THR A 39 7.63 -13.59 3.99
N PRO A 40 6.45 -14.11 4.38
CA PRO A 40 6.09 -15.50 4.11
C PRO A 40 6.08 -15.80 2.60
N ALA A 41 6.54 -16.99 2.22
CA ALA A 41 6.75 -17.46 0.85
C ALA A 41 5.50 -17.43 -0.07
N ASN A 42 4.30 -17.16 0.47
CA ASN A 42 3.09 -16.90 -0.30
C ASN A 42 3.02 -15.47 -0.89
N ALA A 43 3.97 -14.58 -0.59
CA ALA A 43 3.97 -13.19 -1.05
C ALA A 43 4.48 -12.97 -2.49
N ILE A 44 5.05 -13.98 -3.14
CA ILE A 44 5.62 -13.84 -4.50
C ILE A 44 4.54 -14.02 -5.60
N GLY A 45 3.33 -14.48 -5.25
CA GLY A 45 2.27 -14.81 -6.22
C GLY A 45 0.91 -14.13 -6.01
N SER A 46 0.79 -13.19 -5.08
CA SER A 46 -0.47 -12.51 -4.81
C SER A 46 -0.19 -11.08 -4.43
N ASP A 47 -1.05 -10.19 -4.90
CA ASP A 47 -0.94 -8.72 -4.89
C ASP A 47 -1.12 -8.11 -3.47
N VAL A 48 -0.48 -8.76 -2.50
CA VAL A 48 -0.80 -8.78 -1.07
C VAL A 48 0.50 -8.64 -0.26
N ALA A 49 1.64 -8.32 -0.91
CA ALA A 49 2.94 -8.20 -0.23
C ALA A 49 2.92 -7.23 0.95
N GLY A 50 2.07 -6.19 0.92
CA GLY A 50 1.84 -5.29 2.07
C GLY A 50 0.56 -5.57 2.88
N VAL A 51 -0.36 -6.37 2.36
CA VAL A 51 -1.65 -6.68 3.03
C VAL A 51 -1.48 -7.76 4.08
N SER A 52 -0.58 -8.73 3.86
CA SER A 52 -0.29 -9.78 4.84
C SER A 52 0.29 -9.25 6.15
N ASN A 53 0.93 -8.07 6.12
CA ASN A 53 1.51 -7.42 7.29
C ASN A 53 0.56 -6.43 7.98
N ALA A 54 -0.63 -6.19 7.41
CA ALA A 54 -1.63 -5.28 7.95
C ALA A 54 -2.46 -5.97 9.05
N THR A 55 -1.80 -6.40 10.13
CA THR A 55 -2.44 -7.16 11.23
C THR A 55 -2.82 -6.27 12.42
N SER A 56 -2.49 -4.98 12.38
CA SER A 56 -2.82 -4.05 13.46
C SER A 56 -4.29 -3.66 13.44
N GLY A 57 -4.76 -3.10 14.55
CA GLY A 57 -6.08 -2.45 14.64
C GLY A 57 -6.12 -1.04 14.05
N SER A 58 -5.00 -0.55 13.49
CA SER A 58 -4.90 0.77 12.88
C SER A 58 -5.90 0.94 11.74
N LEU A 59 -6.35 2.17 11.51
CA LEU A 59 -7.29 2.47 10.42
C LEU A 59 -6.67 2.15 9.05
N THR A 60 -5.41 2.52 8.85
CA THR A 60 -4.65 2.21 7.63
C THR A 60 -4.56 0.70 7.37
N ASP A 61 -4.38 -0.13 8.41
CA ASP A 61 -4.34 -1.59 8.28
C ASP A 61 -5.72 -2.18 7.95
N LYS A 62 -6.78 -1.65 8.58
CA LYS A 62 -8.16 -2.03 8.25
C LYS A 62 -8.48 -1.76 6.77
N LEU A 63 -8.18 -0.55 6.29
CA LEU A 63 -8.38 -0.17 4.89
C LEU A 63 -7.50 -1.00 3.93
N THR A 64 -6.28 -1.34 4.35
CA THR A 64 -5.38 -2.21 3.55
C THR A 64 -5.96 -3.62 3.39
N ARG A 65 -6.57 -4.17 4.44
CA ARG A 65 -7.26 -5.48 4.39
C ARG A 65 -8.54 -5.44 3.56
N GLU A 66 -9.29 -4.34 3.63
CA GLU A 66 -10.54 -4.14 2.89
C GLU A 66 -10.30 -4.05 1.38
N HIS A 67 -9.44 -3.14 0.95
CA HIS A 67 -9.15 -2.93 -0.47
C HIS A 67 -8.14 -3.94 -1.04
N ARG A 68 -7.55 -4.78 -0.18
CA ARG A 68 -6.47 -5.74 -0.52
C ARG A 68 -5.33 -5.04 -1.26
N MET A 69 -4.93 -3.88 -0.74
CA MET A 69 -3.90 -3.02 -1.33
C MET A 69 -3.44 -1.99 -0.32
N THR A 70 -2.13 -1.69 -0.33
CA THR A 70 -1.57 -0.63 0.51
C THR A 70 -1.82 0.76 -0.06
N LEU A 71 -1.72 1.78 0.80
CA LEU A 71 -1.86 3.17 0.37
C LEU A 71 -0.80 3.56 -0.69
N ASP A 72 0.42 3.07 -0.55
CA ASP A 72 1.51 3.37 -1.47
C ASP A 72 1.35 2.64 -2.81
N GLU A 73 0.84 1.40 -2.80
CA GLU A 73 0.48 0.68 -4.02
C GLU A 73 -0.64 1.41 -4.78
N ALA A 74 -1.65 1.95 -4.08
CA ALA A 74 -2.72 2.72 -4.71
C ALA A 74 -2.17 3.98 -5.42
N ARG A 75 -1.23 4.69 -4.78
CA ARG A 75 -0.52 5.83 -5.40
C ARG A 75 0.31 5.40 -6.60
N LEU A 76 1.01 4.27 -6.49
CA LEU A 76 1.84 3.75 -7.58
C LEU A 76 1.00 3.36 -8.81
N ILE A 77 -0.12 2.65 -8.60
CA ILE A 77 -1.04 2.24 -9.67
C ILE A 77 -1.60 3.46 -10.41
N LEU A 78 -1.97 4.51 -9.68
CA LEU A 78 -2.48 5.73 -10.28
C LEU A 78 -1.38 6.71 -10.72
N ASN A 79 -0.10 6.37 -10.52
CA ASN A 79 1.05 7.21 -10.80
C ASN A 79 0.94 8.61 -10.17
N LEU A 80 0.75 8.62 -8.84
CA LEU A 80 0.53 9.81 -8.03
C LEU A 80 1.59 9.96 -6.93
N LYS A 81 1.76 11.19 -6.49
CA LYS A 81 2.54 11.60 -5.32
C LYS A 81 1.62 11.75 -4.11
N LYS A 82 2.21 11.94 -2.92
CA LYS A 82 1.44 12.01 -1.67
C LYS A 82 0.62 13.30 -1.57
N GLU A 83 1.06 14.35 -2.25
CA GLU A 83 0.51 15.71 -2.20
C GLU A 83 -0.47 16.00 -3.35
N ASP A 84 -0.73 15.01 -4.23
CA ASP A 84 -1.64 15.20 -5.35
C ASP A 84 -3.09 15.40 -4.87
N SER A 85 -3.80 16.31 -5.55
CA SER A 85 -5.17 16.68 -5.18
C SER A 85 -6.20 15.63 -5.59
N ALA A 86 -7.41 15.75 -5.05
CA ALA A 86 -8.53 14.87 -5.39
C ALA A 86 -8.89 14.93 -6.89
N GLU A 87 -8.76 16.09 -7.52
CA GLU A 87 -8.99 16.26 -8.96
C GLU A 87 -7.97 15.46 -9.77
N ARG A 88 -6.71 15.47 -9.35
CA ARG A 88 -5.62 14.76 -10.03
C ARG A 88 -5.74 13.24 -9.88
N ILE A 89 -6.21 12.77 -8.71
CA ILE A 89 -6.60 11.36 -8.50
C ILE A 89 -7.66 10.96 -9.52
N LEU A 90 -8.71 11.77 -9.68
CA LEU A 90 -9.82 11.47 -10.58
C LEU A 90 -9.39 11.47 -12.05
N GLU A 91 -8.57 12.43 -12.47
CA GLU A 91 -8.03 12.52 -13.84
C GLU A 91 -7.23 11.25 -14.20
N HIS A 92 -6.28 10.86 -13.35
CA HIS A 92 -5.45 9.68 -13.58
C HIS A 92 -6.27 8.39 -13.55
N TYR A 93 -7.24 8.28 -12.64
CA TYR A 93 -8.18 7.17 -12.61
C TYR A 93 -8.94 7.06 -13.94
N GLN A 94 -9.56 8.14 -14.43
CA GLN A 94 -10.35 8.10 -15.67
C GLN A 94 -9.49 7.70 -16.87
N HIS A 95 -8.27 8.25 -16.96
CA HIS A 95 -7.33 7.93 -18.03
C HIS A 95 -6.96 6.44 -17.99
N LEU A 96 -6.49 5.92 -16.86
CA LEU A 96 -6.05 4.53 -16.73
C LEU A 96 -7.22 3.56 -16.87
N PHE A 97 -8.39 3.89 -16.35
CA PHE A 97 -9.58 3.06 -16.49
C PHE A 97 -10.01 2.94 -17.94
N LYS A 98 -10.04 4.06 -18.68
CA LYS A 98 -10.37 4.07 -20.11
C LYS A 98 -9.34 3.30 -20.94
N ALA A 99 -8.06 3.50 -20.69
CA ALA A 99 -6.97 2.83 -21.41
C ALA A 99 -6.99 1.30 -21.23
N ASN A 100 -7.53 0.81 -20.11
CA ASN A 100 -7.63 -0.62 -19.80
C ASN A 100 -9.06 -1.18 -19.94
N SER A 101 -10.01 -0.40 -20.45
CA SER A 101 -11.39 -0.85 -20.65
C SER A 101 -11.48 -1.83 -21.83
N PRO A 102 -12.53 -2.68 -21.86
CA PRO A 102 -12.79 -3.53 -23.01
C PRO A 102 -12.78 -2.74 -24.32
N PRO A 103 -12.15 -3.25 -25.40
CA PRO A 103 -12.21 -2.61 -26.69
C PRO A 103 -13.67 -2.49 -27.14
N PRO A 104 -14.02 -1.45 -27.92
CA PRO A 104 -15.36 -1.34 -28.47
C PRO A 104 -15.69 -2.61 -29.26
N ALA A 105 -16.88 -3.15 -29.03
CA ALA A 105 -17.34 -4.33 -29.76
C ALA A 105 -17.17 -4.07 -31.27
N PRO A 106 -16.61 -5.02 -32.04
CA PRO A 106 -16.51 -4.83 -33.47
C PRO A 106 -17.93 -4.59 -34.01
N ALA A 107 -18.10 -3.54 -34.82
CA ALA A 107 -19.33 -3.34 -35.56
C ALA A 107 -19.67 -4.67 -36.25
N LYS A 108 -20.92 -5.13 -36.09
CA LYS A 108 -21.42 -6.40 -36.66
C LYS A 108 -20.73 -6.68 -37.99
N PRO A 109 -20.06 -7.84 -38.17
CA PRO A 109 -19.38 -8.11 -39.42
C PRO A 109 -20.43 -8.10 -40.52
N ALA A 110 -20.31 -7.17 -41.46
CA ALA A 110 -20.92 -7.32 -42.77
C ALA A 110 -20.29 -8.59 -43.36
N ALA A 111 -21.07 -9.67 -43.42
CA ALA A 111 -20.78 -10.96 -44.03
C ALA A 111 -19.28 -11.36 -44.04
N ALA A 112 -18.81 -12.06 -43.00
CA ALA A 112 -17.47 -12.64 -43.02
C ALA A 112 -17.32 -13.62 -44.22
N PRO A 113 -16.24 -13.53 -45.02
CA PRO A 113 -15.96 -14.54 -46.04
C PRO A 113 -15.73 -15.89 -45.37
N LYS A 114 -16.41 -16.94 -45.87
CA LYS A 114 -16.23 -18.32 -45.40
C LYS A 114 -14.76 -18.72 -45.60
N GLY A 115 -13.98 -18.77 -44.51
CA GLY A 115 -12.62 -19.33 -44.51
C GLY A 115 -11.49 -18.44 -43.97
N GLY A 116 -11.76 -17.18 -43.59
CA GLY A 116 -10.74 -16.30 -43.00
C GLY A 116 -10.50 -16.55 -41.50
N ARG A 117 -9.23 -16.66 -41.08
CA ARG A 117 -8.85 -16.75 -39.65
C ARG A 117 -9.17 -15.41 -38.97
N GLN A 118 -10.15 -15.40 -38.06
CA GLN A 118 -10.49 -14.20 -37.28
C GLN A 118 -9.23 -13.68 -36.55
N PRO A 119 -8.91 -12.38 -36.61
CA PRO A 119 -7.86 -11.81 -35.77
C PRO A 119 -8.22 -12.05 -34.30
N PRO A 120 -7.24 -12.35 -33.42
CA PRO A 120 -7.51 -12.56 -32.00
C PRO A 120 -8.18 -11.31 -31.43
N PRO A 121 -9.21 -11.45 -30.57
CA PRO A 121 -9.84 -10.31 -29.94
C PRO A 121 -8.78 -9.49 -29.20
N LEU A 122 -8.86 -8.16 -29.31
CA LEU A 122 -8.04 -7.25 -28.52
C LEU A 122 -8.30 -7.57 -27.04
N ALA A 123 -7.30 -8.16 -26.37
CA ALA A 123 -7.46 -8.63 -25.00
C ALA A 123 -7.45 -7.43 -24.05
N HIS A 124 -8.54 -7.26 -23.28
CA HIS A 124 -8.57 -6.35 -22.13
C HIS A 124 -8.33 -7.16 -20.86
N SER A 125 -7.67 -6.55 -19.87
CA SER A 125 -7.44 -7.20 -18.58
C SER A 125 -8.42 -6.66 -17.55
N HIS A 126 -9.42 -7.47 -17.22
CA HIS A 126 -10.34 -7.17 -16.11
C HIS A 126 -9.59 -6.99 -14.79
N TYR A 127 -8.48 -7.71 -14.62
CA TYR A 127 -7.63 -7.61 -13.44
C TYR A 127 -7.01 -6.21 -13.31
N LEU A 128 -6.45 -5.66 -14.40
CA LEU A 128 -5.88 -4.30 -14.39
C LEU A 128 -6.96 -3.25 -14.10
N GLN A 129 -8.12 -3.39 -14.73
CA GLN A 129 -9.25 -2.50 -14.48
C GLN A 129 -9.69 -2.57 -13.01
N SER A 130 -9.79 -3.77 -12.43
CA SER A 130 -10.13 -3.97 -11.02
C SER A 130 -9.09 -3.33 -10.08
N LYS A 131 -7.81 -3.39 -10.42
CA LYS A 131 -6.74 -2.75 -9.63
C LYS A 131 -6.84 -1.22 -9.64
N VAL A 132 -7.11 -0.63 -10.81
CA VAL A 132 -7.31 0.83 -10.95
C VAL A 132 -8.51 1.32 -10.13
N VAL A 133 -9.63 0.58 -10.16
CA VAL A 133 -10.82 0.91 -9.36
C VAL A 133 -10.52 0.86 -7.86
N ARG A 134 -9.93 -0.24 -7.38
CA ARG A 134 -9.58 -0.36 -5.96
C ARG A 134 -8.59 0.70 -5.51
N ALA A 135 -7.69 1.15 -6.40
CA ALA A 135 -6.67 2.15 -6.07
C ALA A 135 -7.32 3.50 -5.77
N ARG A 136 -8.30 3.89 -6.59
CA ARG A 136 -9.11 5.07 -6.35
C ARG A 136 -9.89 4.96 -5.03
N GLU A 137 -10.61 3.85 -4.84
CA GLU A 137 -11.42 3.63 -3.62
C GLU A 137 -10.55 3.68 -2.35
N ARG A 138 -9.35 3.09 -2.38
CA ARG A 138 -8.41 3.10 -1.25
C ARG A 138 -7.95 4.52 -0.90
N LEU A 139 -7.70 5.37 -1.90
CA LEU A 139 -7.32 6.77 -1.68
C LEU A 139 -8.49 7.62 -1.20
N GLU A 140 -9.68 7.41 -1.77
CA GLU A 140 -10.92 8.07 -1.32
C GLU A 140 -11.23 7.71 0.15
N ALA A 141 -11.05 6.44 0.54
CA ALA A 141 -11.22 6.00 1.91
C ALA A 141 -10.19 6.61 2.88
N GLU A 142 -8.93 6.77 2.45
CA GLU A 142 -7.90 7.45 3.27
C GLU A 142 -8.22 8.93 3.46
N ALA A 143 -8.66 9.62 2.40
CA ALA A 143 -9.02 11.03 2.48
C ALA A 143 -10.19 11.24 3.45
N LYS A 144 -11.24 10.42 3.33
CA LYS A 144 -12.40 10.44 4.24
C LYS A 144 -12.02 10.11 5.69
N ALA A 145 -11.11 9.15 5.88
CA ALA A 145 -10.57 8.81 7.20
C ALA A 145 -9.78 9.96 7.84
N GLY A 146 -9.07 10.76 7.04
CA GLY A 146 -8.35 11.95 7.51
C GLY A 146 -9.26 13.14 7.85
N GLU A 147 -10.45 13.20 7.24
CA GLU A 147 -11.45 14.25 7.49
C GLU A 147 -12.34 14.00 8.71
N GLN A 148 -12.41 12.77 9.25
CA GLN A 148 -13.14 12.48 10.48
C GLN A 148 -12.26 12.77 11.72
N PRO A 149 -12.49 13.85 12.48
CA PRO A 149 -11.78 14.07 13.73
C PRO A 149 -12.42 13.19 14.82
N ALA A 150 -11.61 12.35 15.46
CA ALA A 150 -11.67 11.99 16.89
C ALA A 150 -13.04 11.96 17.60
N ALA A 151 -14.09 11.38 17.02
CA ALA A 151 -15.40 11.26 17.66
C ALA A 151 -15.61 9.94 18.44
N GLU A 152 -14.57 9.10 18.56
CA GLU A 152 -14.64 7.82 19.31
C GLU A 152 -13.46 7.63 20.29
N ALA A 153 -13.01 8.71 20.93
CA ALA A 153 -12.20 8.63 22.14
C ALA A 153 -13.07 8.94 23.36
N SER A 154 -14.01 8.04 23.69
CA SER A 154 -14.60 7.98 25.02
C SER A 154 -13.59 7.31 25.95
N PRO A 155 -13.03 8.00 26.97
CA PRO A 155 -12.12 7.38 27.92
C PRO A 155 -12.90 6.40 28.81
N THR A 156 -12.38 5.19 28.91
CA THR A 156 -12.71 4.24 29.98
C THR A 156 -12.33 4.87 31.33
N THR A 157 -13.32 5.14 32.18
CA THR A 157 -13.11 5.32 33.62
C THR A 157 -13.78 4.15 34.33
N PRO A 158 -13.05 3.26 35.05
CA PRO A 158 -13.68 2.34 36.00
C PRO A 158 -14.19 3.16 37.21
N PRO A 159 -15.44 2.95 37.70
CA PRO A 159 -15.87 3.61 38.92
C PRO A 159 -15.13 3.07 40.15
N PRO A 160 -14.81 3.91 41.15
CA PRO A 160 -14.06 3.55 42.36
C PRO A 160 -14.87 2.63 43.31
N PRO A 161 -14.22 1.89 44.22
CA PRO A 161 -14.91 1.12 45.25
C PRO A 161 -15.63 2.08 46.20
N SER A 162 -16.96 2.00 46.24
CA SER A 162 -17.82 2.78 47.13
C SER A 162 -17.65 2.32 48.58
N SER A 163 -16.76 2.96 49.31
CA SER A 163 -16.73 2.95 50.77
C SER A 163 -17.61 4.08 51.30
N ALA A 164 -18.75 3.74 51.93
CA ALA A 164 -19.47 4.63 52.84
C ALA A 164 -20.02 3.81 54.04
N PRO A 165 -20.03 4.39 55.26
CA PRO A 165 -20.12 3.68 56.54
C PRO A 165 -21.58 3.34 56.95
N PRO A 166 -21.80 2.48 57.96
CA PRO A 166 -23.14 2.01 58.31
C PRO A 166 -23.95 3.08 59.06
N PRO A 167 -25.28 3.14 58.88
CA PRO A 167 -26.14 3.85 59.80
C PRO A 167 -26.54 2.91 60.96
N GLU A 168 -26.10 3.24 62.17
CA GLU A 168 -26.79 2.82 63.39
C GLU A 168 -28.07 3.65 63.54
N THR A 169 -29.22 3.00 63.68
CA THR A 169 -30.18 3.23 64.80
C THR A 169 -31.39 2.29 64.67
N GLY A 170 -31.51 1.39 65.64
CA GLY A 170 -32.73 1.21 66.44
C GLY A 170 -33.94 0.44 65.89
N GLY A 171 -34.21 -0.74 66.49
CA GLY A 171 -35.52 -0.95 67.12
C GLY A 171 -36.41 -2.12 66.65
N LYS A 172 -36.36 -3.20 67.44
CA LYS A 172 -37.47 -4.06 67.96
C LYS A 172 -38.23 -5.07 67.07
N SER A 173 -38.54 -6.18 67.76
CA SER A 173 -39.58 -7.23 67.56
C SER A 173 -39.41 -8.12 66.33
N ASN A 174 -39.49 -9.46 66.42
CA ASN A 174 -40.24 -10.35 67.31
C ASN A 174 -39.50 -11.68 67.45
#